data_AF-A0A7K0WRQ7-F1
#
_entry.id   AF-A0A7K0WRQ7-F1
#
_cell.length_a   1.000
_cell.length_b   1.000
_cell.length_c   1.000
_cell.angle_alpha   90.00
_cell.angle_beta   90.00
_cell.angle_gamma   90.00
#
_symmetry.space_group_name_H-M   'P 1'
#
loop_
_entity.id
_entity.type
_entity.pdbx_description
1 polymer ?
#
loop_
_entity_poly.entity_id
_entity_poly.type
_entity_poly.pdbx_seq_one_letter_code
_entity_poly.pdbx_strand_id
1 'polypeptide(L)' 'MFGGNEWLIVAIVALVLFGGSQLPKLAKNLGSAQKEFKKGLAEGKEDDETPDAPSSAPKSSDAPAASETPSDN' A
#
# COMPACT_ATOMS: atom_id res chain seq x y z
N MET A 1 4.95 -28.57 17.88
CA MET A 1 3.90 -28.02 16.98
C MET A 1 3.57 -26.61 17.45
N PHE A 2 4.44 -25.64 17.18
CA PHE A 2 4.23 -24.24 17.56
C PHE A 2 3.66 -23.50 16.35
N GLY A 3 2.36 -23.71 16.10
CA GLY A 3 1.65 -23.09 15.00
C GLY A 3 0.84 -21.91 15.52
N GLY A 4 1.10 -20.70 15.01
CA GLY A 4 0.24 -19.50 15.09
C GLY A 4 -0.04 -18.90 16.48
N ASN A 5 -0.40 -19.72 17.46
CA ASN A 5 -0.89 -19.31 18.77
C ASN A 5 0.18 -18.56 19.57
N GLU A 6 1.46 -18.95 19.45
CA GLU A 6 2.56 -18.25 20.13
C GLU A 6 2.77 -16.83 19.58
N TRP A 7 2.68 -16.68 18.25
CA TRP A 7 2.72 -15.36 17.61
C TRP A 7 1.54 -14.48 18.02
N LEU A 8 0.35 -15.06 18.21
CA LEU A 8 -0.83 -14.34 18.69
C LEU A 8 -0.62 -13.82 20.13
N ILE A 9 -0.05 -14.64 21.01
CA ILE A 9 0.26 -14.24 22.39
C ILE A 9 1.28 -13.09 22.40
N VAL A 10 2.34 -13.20 21.61
CA VAL A 10 3.34 -12.12 21.47
C VAL A 10 2.70 -10.83 20.95
N ALA A 11 1.82 -10.92 19.95
CA ALA A 11 1.11 -9.77 19.41
C ALA A 11 0.20 -9.10 20.46
N ILE A 12 -0.49 -9.89 21.29
CA ILE A 12 -1.33 -9.37 22.39
C ILE A 12 -0.45 -8.66 23.43
N VAL A 13 0.66 -9.27 23.85
CA VAL A 13 1.58 -8.65 24.82
C VAL A 13 2.14 -7.34 24.27
N ALA A 14 2.57 -7.32 23.01
CA ALA A 14 3.02 -6.10 22.35
C ALA A 14 1.90 -5.04 22.31
N LEU A 15 0.67 -5.43 21.97
CA LEU A 15 -0.48 -4.52 21.96
C LEU A 15 -0.77 -3.92 23.34
N VAL A 16 -0.55 -4.66 24.43
CA VAL A 16 -0.72 -4.16 25.80
C VAL A 16 0.39 -3.19 26.19
N LEU A 17 1.65 -3.50 25.85
CA LEU A 17 2.80 -2.64 26.17
C LEU A 17 2.82 -1.34 25.37
N PHE A 18 2.54 -1.44 24.06
CA PHE A 18 2.55 -0.30 23.15
C PHE A 18 1.19 0.40 23.08
N GLY A 19 0.08 -0.30 23.34
CA GLY A 19 -1.28 0.22 23.17
C GLY A 19 -1.77 0.16 21.72
N GLY A 20 -3.07 -0.07 21.53
CA GLY A 20 -3.69 -0.23 20.21
C GLY A 20 -3.57 0.98 19.27
N SER A 21 -3.35 2.18 19.82
CA SER A 21 -3.17 3.39 19.01
C SER A 21 -1.73 3.60 18.51
N GLN A 22 -0.73 2.90 19.06
CA GLN A 22 0.67 3.11 18.67
C GLN A 22 1.08 2.30 17.44
N LEU A 23 0.58 1.06 17.27
CA LEU A 23 0.81 0.27 16.05
C LEU A 23 0.41 1.00 14.75
N PRO A 24 -0.81 1.57 14.61
CA PRO A 24 -1.19 2.28 13.39
C PRO A 24 -0.39 3.56 13.17
N LYS A 25 0.01 4.26 14.23
CA LYS A 25 0.88 5.45 14.13
C LYS A 25 2.28 5.08 13.65
N LEU A 26 2.88 4.04 14.23
CA LEU A 26 4.19 3.52 13.80
C LEU A 26 4.15 3.04 12.35
N ALA A 27 3.11 2.28 11.97
CA ALA A 27 2.93 1.82 10.59
C ALA A 27 2.77 2.98 9.59
N LYS A 28 1.98 4.00 9.94
CA LYS A 28 1.80 5.19 9.10
C LYS A 28 3.12 5.96 8.93
N ASN A 29 3.84 6.21 10.02
CA ASN A 29 5.12 6.93 9.98
C ASN A 29 6.20 6.16 9.21
N LEU A 30 6.32 4.85 9.47
CA LEU A 30 7.27 3.97 8.78
C LEU A 30 6.91 3.83 7.29
N GLY A 31 5.62 3.72 6.97
CA GLY A 31 5.14 3.64 5.59
C GLY A 31 5.40 4.93 4.82
N SER A 32 5.18 6.09 5.43
CA SER A 32 5.55 7.39 4.84
C SER A 32 7.05 7.49 4.61
N ALA A 33 7.87 7.15 5.61
CA ALA A 33 9.33 7.16 5.49
C ALA A 33 9.84 6.22 4.40
N GLN A 34 9.32 4.99 4.33
CA GLN A 34 9.63 4.02 3.27
C GLN A 34 9.22 4.53 1.89
N LYS A 35 8.05 5.18 1.78
CA LYS A 35 7.55 5.75 0.52
C LYS A 35 8.46 6.88 0.03
N GLU A 36 8.82 7.82 0.91
CA GLU A 36 9.71 8.93 0.59
C GLU A 36 11.13 8.44 0.27
N PHE A 37 11.64 7.48 1.03
CA PHE A 37 12.93 6.85 0.76
C PHE A 37 12.96 6.19 -0.62
N LYS A 38 11.93 5.39 -0.95
CA LYS A 38 11.84 4.72 -2.26
C LYS A 38 11.66 5.72 -3.41
N LYS A 39 10.93 6.82 -3.17
CA LYS A 39 10.79 7.92 -4.13
C LYS A 39 12.13 8.61 -4.39
N GLY A 40 12.86 8.99 -3.34
CA GLY A 40 14.18 9.62 -3.48
C GLY A 40 15.21 8.71 -4.15
N LEU A 41 15.14 7.39 -3.90
CA LEU A 41 15.98 6.42 -4.61
C LEU A 41 15.62 6.25 -6.09
N ALA A 42 14.36 6.47 -6.47
CA ALA A 42 13.92 6.42 -7.87
C ALA A 42 14.30 7.70 -8.61
N GLU A 43 14.04 8.87 -8.01
CA GLU A 43 14.41 10.18 -8.56
C GLU A 43 15.94 10.30 -8.70
N GLY A 44 16.72 9.84 -7.72
CA GLY A 44 18.18 9.84 -7.81
C GLY A 44 18.76 8.80 -8.79
N LYS A 45 17.95 7.87 -9.30
CA LYS A 45 18.31 6.97 -10.41
C LYS A 45 17.91 7.54 -11.77
N GLU A 46 16.84 8.32 -11.83
CA GLU A 46 16.39 9.01 -13.05
C GLU A 46 17.23 10.25 -13.38
N ASP A 47 17.89 10.88 -12.41
CA ASP A 47 18.74 12.08 -12.63
C ASP A 47 20.07 11.79 -13.39
N ASP A 48 20.43 10.53 -13.62
CA ASP A 48 21.52 10.13 -14.53
C ASP A 48 21.02 9.96 -16.00
N GLU A 49 19.70 10.01 -16.24
CA GLU A 49 19.05 9.87 -17.56
C GLU A 49 18.01 10.99 -17.83
N THR A 50 18.45 12.20 -18.15
CA THR A 50 17.57 13.34 -18.55
C THR A 50 16.78 13.10 -19.86
N PRO A 51 15.68 13.85 -20.16
CA PRO A 51 14.30 13.66 -19.66
C PRO A 51 13.25 13.58 -20.81
N ASP A 52 12.15 12.84 -20.66
CA ASP A 52 10.88 13.20 -21.34
C ASP A 52 9.69 12.36 -20.84
N ALA A 53 8.77 13.01 -20.12
CA ALA A 53 7.31 12.90 -20.29
C ALA A 53 6.56 13.34 -19.01
N PRO A 54 5.56 14.24 -19.12
CA PRO A 54 4.63 14.48 -18.03
C PRO A 54 3.67 13.28 -17.91
N SER A 55 4.00 12.29 -17.08
CA SER A 55 3.04 11.24 -16.71
C SER A 55 2.13 11.74 -15.58
N SER A 56 1.24 12.65 -15.96
CA SER A 56 0.03 12.95 -15.18
C SER A 56 -1.14 12.17 -15.78
N ALA A 57 -1.65 11.24 -14.96
CA ALA A 57 -2.94 10.54 -15.02
C ALA A 57 -3.09 9.38 -16.03
N PRO A 58 -3.25 8.13 -15.55
CA PRO A 58 -3.96 7.13 -16.32
C PRO A 58 -5.45 7.50 -16.31
N LYS A 59 -5.97 7.82 -17.49
CA LYS A 59 -7.39 7.64 -17.80
C LYS A 59 -7.69 6.14 -17.83
N SER A 60 -8.93 5.80 -17.45
CA SER A 60 -9.63 4.51 -17.62
C SER A 60 -9.27 3.35 -16.70
N SER A 61 -10.11 3.20 -15.68
CA SER A 61 -11.00 2.05 -15.57
C SER A 61 -12.36 2.65 -15.23
N ASP A 62 -13.30 2.88 -16.16
CA ASP A 62 -13.96 1.90 -17.03
C ASP A 62 -14.04 0.53 -16.40
N ALA A 63 -15.13 0.32 -15.66
CA ALA A 63 -15.65 -0.98 -15.31
C ALA A 63 -16.75 -1.32 -16.33
N PRO A 64 -16.46 -2.14 -17.36
CA PRO A 64 -17.49 -2.77 -18.15
C PRO A 64 -17.95 -4.01 -17.38
N ALA A 65 -18.98 -3.86 -16.55
CA ALA A 65 -19.66 -4.97 -15.89
C ALA A 65 -21.10 -5.02 -16.38
N ALA A 66 -21.28 -5.79 -17.46
CA ALA A 66 -22.47 -6.58 -17.81
C ALA A 66 -23.82 -6.11 -17.24
N SER A 67 -24.61 -5.47 -18.09
CA SER A 67 -26.07 -5.57 -18.05
C SER A 67 -26.59 -5.62 -19.47
N GLU A 68 -26.20 -6.67 -20.18
CA GLU A 68 -26.92 -7.13 -21.36
C GLU A 68 -27.93 -8.19 -20.91
N THR A 69 -29.20 -7.78 -20.79
CA THR A 69 -30.33 -8.65 -21.13
C THR A 69 -31.20 -7.92 -22.14
N PRO A 70 -30.88 -8.00 -23.44
CA PRO A 70 -31.88 -7.86 -24.48
C PRO A 70 -32.74 -9.14 -24.45
N SER A 71 -33.90 -9.02 -23.82
CA SER A 71 -34.99 -9.99 -23.96
C SER A 71 -35.82 -9.54 -25.17
N ASP A 72 -35.62 -10.20 -26.31
CA ASP A 72 -36.40 -10.01 -27.54
C ASP A 72 -37.88 -10.41 -27.30
N ASN A 73 -38.82 -9.59 -27.80
CA ASN A 73 -40.24 -9.90 -27.95
C ASN A 73 -40.73 -9.40 -29.31
#